data_AF-A0ABC8AR09-F1
#
_entry.id   AF-A0ABC8AR09-F1
#
_cell.length_a   1.000
_cell.length_b   1.000
_cell.length_c   1.000
_cell.angle_alpha   90.00
_cell.angle_beta   90.00
_cell.angle_gamma   90.00
#
_symmetry.space_group_name_H-M   'P 1'
#
loop_
_entity.id
_entity.type
_entity.pdbx_description
1 polymer ?
#
loop_
_entity_poly.entity_id
_entity_poly.type
_entity_poly.pdbx_seq_one_letter_code
_entity_poly.pdbx_strand_id
1 'polypeptide(L)'
;MDRELLDAGRRYLAAQNAYEQAPGGPNSAFFSVDGKGTDDRAITEGIFAAVGDDKVTVESVVTDKEHGKQFVTDVLTHNWTDDGKSALSMFRFGDQDATVENPADAQDVLTANRTGHIMSVVGEAMSTKEAWATLSNVPGTDNQSVGPLNPDLMRTISHSMAPYTADLAGLDQPDKPGFDTYHNGKSWIDPTGNNSYSGAANVFAVMNTDPEAGKYFNSAVLNQILNAESQFANDPTAPNSGKWLSTAGTLHGLLDKGLQLETIDEYHDQDKAAEAAYKQKVAAYDVFKASVNFASGYAGDFAKFTYWGMNSGGDAFKEAMIGPKPEGHSTPELHGVNFDRDYQQILAFRQDTYSLPTEFQRDFPWAFGADGKLLTYDQAMQKFGNNPQELKGYEAMFARLGGQDGNGNMMRNSYTDVVRKDG
;
A
#
# COMPACT_ATOMS: atom_id res chain seq x y z
N MET A 1 26.25 11.31 21.99
CA MET A 1 26.46 9.93 22.44
C MET A 1 25.65 8.99 21.57
N ASP A 2 24.34 9.18 21.51
CA ASP A 2 23.43 8.27 20.78
C ASP A 2 23.69 8.23 19.28
N ARG A 3 23.99 9.37 18.64
CA ARG A 3 24.40 9.42 17.23
C ARG A 3 25.68 8.64 16.91
N GLU A 4 26.70 8.73 17.75
CA GLU A 4 27.96 8.00 17.55
C GLU A 4 27.75 6.50 17.79
N LEU A 5 26.92 6.15 18.77
CA LEU A 5 26.55 4.78 19.07
C LEU A 5 25.71 4.15 17.95
N LEU A 6 24.74 4.90 17.38
CA LEU A 6 23.95 4.43 16.23
C LEU A 6 24.80 4.29 14.97
N ASP A 7 25.70 5.23 14.67
CA ASP A 7 26.62 5.08 13.52
C ASP A 7 27.60 3.91 13.71
N ALA A 8 28.08 3.67 14.93
CA ALA A 8 28.84 2.45 15.24
C ALA A 8 27.97 1.20 15.00
N GLY A 9 26.75 1.17 15.54
CA GLY A 9 25.77 0.10 15.34
C GLY A 9 25.54 -0.22 13.86
N ARG A 10 25.34 0.81 13.02
CA ARG A 10 25.24 0.68 11.55
C ARG A 10 26.45 -0.03 10.95
N ARG A 11 27.68 0.35 11.32
CA ARG A 11 28.90 -0.26 10.78
C ARG A 11 29.05 -1.71 11.22
N TYR A 12 28.72 -2.03 12.47
CA TYR A 12 28.70 -3.40 12.97
C TYR A 12 27.66 -4.24 12.25
N LEU A 13 26.45 -3.71 12.06
CA LEU A 13 25.36 -4.38 11.35
C LEU A 13 25.73 -4.68 9.90
N ALA A 14 26.28 -3.70 9.17
CA ALA A 14 26.76 -3.90 7.80
C ALA A 14 27.81 -5.03 7.72
N ALA A 15 28.71 -5.11 8.70
CA ALA A 15 29.70 -6.18 8.78
C ALA A 15 29.09 -7.54 9.15
N GLN A 16 28.07 -7.58 10.01
CA GLN A 16 27.32 -8.80 10.33
C GLN A 16 26.58 -9.33 9.09
N ASN A 17 25.86 -8.47 8.37
CA ASN A 17 25.14 -8.87 7.16
C ASN A 17 26.08 -9.36 6.06
N ALA A 18 27.17 -8.63 5.81
CA ALA A 18 28.19 -9.06 4.84
C ALA A 18 28.74 -10.45 5.18
N TYR A 19 28.79 -10.80 6.47
CA TYR A 19 29.22 -12.10 6.94
C TYR A 19 28.13 -13.18 6.80
N GLU A 20 26.91 -12.91 7.27
CA GLU A 20 25.76 -13.81 7.22
C GLU A 20 25.40 -14.21 5.79
N GLN A 21 25.52 -13.25 4.87
CA GLN A 21 25.14 -13.35 3.46
C GLN A 21 26.29 -13.86 2.57
N ALA A 22 27.50 -14.06 3.12
CA ALA A 22 28.64 -14.56 2.34
C ALA A 22 28.52 -16.05 2.01
N PRO A 23 28.99 -16.52 0.84
CA PRO A 23 29.05 -17.94 0.50
C PRO A 23 29.90 -18.73 1.52
N GLY A 24 29.26 -19.60 2.32
CA GLY A 24 29.92 -20.36 3.39
C GLY A 24 30.07 -19.62 4.73
N GLY A 25 29.53 -18.39 4.83
CA GLY A 25 29.54 -17.54 6.02
C GLY A 25 28.98 -18.14 7.31
N PRO A 26 27.91 -18.96 7.33
CA PRO A 26 27.39 -19.47 8.61
C PRO A 26 28.29 -20.48 9.35
N ASN A 27 29.47 -20.85 8.81
CA ASN A 27 30.36 -21.89 9.37
C ASN A 27 31.66 -21.39 10.04
N SER A 28 31.82 -20.08 10.29
CA SER A 28 32.97 -19.53 11.04
C SER A 28 32.54 -18.55 12.16
N ALA A 29 33.50 -17.97 12.89
CA ALA A 29 33.24 -16.88 13.84
C ALA A 29 33.50 -15.52 13.16
N PHE A 30 32.69 -14.49 13.46
CA PHE A 30 32.86 -13.14 12.95
C PHE A 30 33.59 -12.24 13.95
N PHE A 31 34.11 -11.09 13.46
CA PHE A 31 35.03 -10.20 14.17
C PHE A 31 36.21 -10.94 14.85
N SER A 32 36.80 -11.91 14.14
CA SER A 32 37.88 -12.71 14.71
C SER A 32 39.19 -11.91 14.86
N VAL A 33 39.78 -11.99 16.05
CA VAL A 33 41.15 -11.55 16.33
C VAL A 33 41.91 -12.76 16.85
N ASP A 34 43.05 -13.07 16.24
CA ASP A 34 43.90 -14.22 16.59
C ASP A 34 43.17 -15.58 16.59
N GLY A 35 42.23 -15.76 15.66
CA GLY A 35 41.46 -17.00 15.52
C GLY A 35 40.35 -17.19 16.56
N LYS A 36 40.09 -16.18 17.41
CA LYS A 36 38.93 -16.12 18.31
C LYS A 36 38.00 -15.03 17.83
N GLY A 37 36.84 -15.42 17.34
CA GLY A 37 35.72 -14.51 17.05
C GLY A 37 34.53 -14.84 17.93
N THR A 38 33.41 -14.22 17.62
CA THR A 38 32.11 -14.54 18.21
C THR A 38 31.17 -15.03 17.13
N ASP A 39 30.22 -15.89 17.51
CA ASP A 39 29.07 -16.30 16.73
C ASP A 39 27.77 -15.61 17.20
N ASP A 40 27.88 -14.72 18.19
CA ASP A 40 26.76 -14.00 18.81
C ASP A 40 26.14 -12.95 17.89
N ARG A 41 25.06 -13.32 17.21
CA ARG A 41 24.33 -12.44 16.28
C ARG A 41 23.67 -11.24 16.98
N ALA A 42 23.52 -11.26 18.30
CA ALA A 42 22.86 -10.21 19.06
C ALA A 42 23.74 -8.97 19.36
N ILE A 43 24.96 -8.88 18.82
CA ILE A 43 25.89 -7.76 19.12
C ILE A 43 25.28 -6.38 18.86
N THR A 44 24.51 -6.24 17.79
CA THR A 44 23.89 -4.96 17.45
C THR A 44 22.49 -4.77 18.04
N GLU A 45 21.84 -5.85 18.50
CA GLU A 45 20.51 -5.80 19.13
C GLU A 45 20.49 -4.85 20.32
N GLY A 46 21.41 -5.02 21.26
CA GLY A 46 21.51 -4.15 22.44
C GLY A 46 21.79 -2.68 22.10
N ILE A 47 22.48 -2.42 20.97
CA ILE A 47 22.74 -1.07 20.49
C ILE A 47 21.41 -0.45 20.02
N PHE A 48 20.71 -1.09 19.09
CA PHE A 48 19.49 -0.54 18.50
C PHE A 48 18.33 -0.47 19.50
N ALA A 49 18.22 -1.43 20.42
CA ALA A 49 17.25 -1.38 21.50
C ALA A 49 17.45 -0.16 22.42
N ALA A 50 18.70 0.28 22.61
CA ALA A 50 19.02 1.41 23.48
C ALA A 50 18.82 2.78 22.80
N VAL A 51 19.06 2.88 21.49
CA VAL A 51 19.05 4.18 20.77
C VAL A 51 17.88 4.37 19.81
N GLY A 52 17.11 3.32 19.51
CA GLY A 52 16.08 3.38 18.46
C GLY A 52 14.89 4.30 18.77
N ASP A 53 14.66 4.63 20.05
CA ASP A 53 13.63 5.60 20.44
C ASP A 53 14.08 7.07 20.24
N ASP A 54 15.38 7.35 20.07
CA ASP A 54 15.86 8.69 19.70
C ASP A 54 15.64 8.92 18.20
N LYS A 55 14.43 9.37 17.86
CA LYS A 55 14.04 9.62 16.47
C LYS A 55 14.92 10.64 15.76
N VAL A 56 15.47 11.63 16.45
CA VAL A 56 16.36 12.64 15.83
C VAL A 56 17.63 11.95 15.33
N THR A 57 18.17 11.07 16.15
CA THR A 57 19.35 10.28 15.80
C THR A 57 19.04 9.26 14.71
N VAL A 58 17.90 8.56 14.79
CA VAL A 58 17.43 7.63 13.74
C VAL A 58 17.27 8.35 12.41
N GLU A 59 16.57 9.49 12.38
CA GLU A 59 16.42 10.34 11.20
C GLU A 59 17.79 10.67 10.61
N SER A 60 18.72 11.19 11.41
CA SER A 60 20.04 11.56 10.93
C SER A 60 20.83 10.41 10.30
N VAL A 61 20.65 9.17 10.75
CA VAL A 61 21.37 8.00 10.20
C VAL A 61 20.63 7.43 8.99
N VAL A 62 19.30 7.35 9.05
CA VAL A 62 18.45 6.87 7.95
C VAL A 62 18.52 7.83 6.76
N THR A 63 18.49 9.14 6.96
CA THR A 63 18.56 10.12 5.86
C THR A 63 19.99 10.43 5.39
N ASP A 64 21.00 9.70 5.89
CA ASP A 64 22.38 9.87 5.41
C ASP A 64 22.46 9.52 3.93
N LYS A 65 23.01 10.45 3.13
CA LYS A 65 23.02 10.32 1.67
C LYS A 65 23.88 9.17 1.15
N GLU A 66 24.91 8.80 1.90
CA GLU A 66 25.87 7.78 1.48
C GLU A 66 25.46 6.39 1.97
N HIS A 67 24.95 6.29 3.19
CA HIS A 67 24.75 5.01 3.87
C HIS A 67 23.33 4.73 4.34
N GLY A 68 22.42 5.71 4.28
CA GLY A 68 21.09 5.62 4.86
C GLY A 68 20.23 4.48 4.29
N LYS A 69 20.16 4.39 2.96
CA LYS A 69 19.44 3.28 2.29
C LYS A 69 20.05 1.92 2.58
N GLN A 70 21.38 1.83 2.50
CA GLN A 70 22.08 0.59 2.83
C GLN A 70 21.81 0.18 4.28
N PHE A 71 21.80 1.13 5.21
CA PHE A 71 21.46 0.87 6.60
C PHE A 71 20.05 0.33 6.76
N VAL A 72 19.05 0.91 6.08
CA VAL A 72 17.69 0.36 6.10
C VAL A 72 17.65 -1.06 5.53
N THR A 73 18.25 -1.30 4.36
CA THR A 73 18.34 -2.63 3.76
C THR A 73 19.03 -3.62 4.71
N ASP A 74 20.08 -3.17 5.40
CA ASP A 74 20.80 -3.99 6.35
C ASP A 74 19.91 -4.36 7.55
N VAL A 75 19.17 -3.40 8.10
CA VAL A 75 18.24 -3.67 9.22
C VAL A 75 17.14 -4.64 8.81
N LEU A 76 16.62 -4.53 7.58
CA LEU A 76 15.58 -5.42 7.07
C LEU A 76 16.05 -6.85 6.82
N THR A 77 17.31 -7.02 6.40
CA THR A 77 17.86 -8.32 5.96
C THR A 77 18.71 -9.02 7.01
N HIS A 78 19.01 -8.36 8.13
CA HIS A 78 19.72 -8.98 9.24
C HIS A 78 18.88 -10.08 9.89
N ASN A 79 19.53 -11.17 10.29
CA ASN A 79 18.87 -12.28 10.98
C ASN A 79 18.81 -12.02 12.49
N TRP A 80 17.93 -11.10 12.88
CA TRP A 80 17.69 -10.74 14.28
C TRP A 80 17.29 -11.96 15.11
N THR A 81 17.92 -12.17 16.27
CA THR A 81 17.60 -13.33 17.12
C THR A 81 16.28 -13.17 17.89
N ASP A 82 15.70 -11.97 17.85
CA ASP A 82 14.50 -11.57 18.58
C ASP A 82 13.31 -11.22 17.66
N ASP A 83 13.29 -11.76 16.43
CA ASP A 83 12.28 -11.52 15.41
C ASP A 83 12.22 -10.04 14.93
N GLY A 84 13.28 -9.27 15.18
CA GLY A 84 13.41 -7.86 14.80
C GLY A 84 12.99 -6.86 15.88
N LYS A 85 12.71 -7.32 17.11
CA LYS A 85 12.25 -6.46 18.23
C LYS A 85 13.27 -5.39 18.63
N SER A 86 14.55 -5.67 18.52
CA SER A 86 15.60 -4.71 18.86
C SER A 86 15.71 -3.58 17.85
N ALA A 87 15.28 -3.81 16.60
CA ALA A 87 15.34 -2.81 15.55
C ALA A 87 14.01 -2.05 15.35
N LEU A 88 12.87 -2.65 15.73
CA LEU A 88 11.56 -2.07 15.43
C LEU A 88 11.35 -0.71 16.10
N SER A 89 12.00 -0.43 17.23
CA SER A 89 11.86 0.87 17.93
C SER A 89 12.30 2.02 17.05
N MET A 90 13.25 1.82 16.12
CA MET A 90 13.66 2.85 15.13
C MET A 90 12.52 3.28 14.22
N PHE A 91 11.65 2.34 13.84
CA PHE A 91 10.59 2.55 12.86
C PHE A 91 9.19 2.56 13.45
N ARG A 92 9.04 2.38 14.76
CA ARG A 92 7.74 2.50 15.43
C ARG A 92 7.41 3.96 15.70
N PHE A 93 6.23 4.40 15.26
CA PHE A 93 5.70 5.73 15.52
C PHE A 93 4.29 5.63 16.11
N GLY A 94 3.84 6.68 16.79
CA GLY A 94 2.45 6.80 17.24
C GLY A 94 1.49 7.03 16.06
N ASP A 95 0.21 6.71 16.27
CA ASP A 95 -0.82 6.79 15.21
C ASP A 95 -0.94 8.19 14.57
N GLN A 96 -0.63 9.24 15.33
CA GLN A 96 -0.72 10.65 14.89
C GLN A 96 0.63 11.22 14.44
N ASP A 97 1.75 10.52 14.68
CA ASP A 97 3.10 11.04 14.44
C ASP A 97 3.42 11.27 12.96
N ALA A 98 2.61 10.75 12.04
CA ALA A 98 2.74 10.98 10.61
C ALA A 98 1.98 12.22 10.11
N THR A 99 1.06 12.77 10.90
CA THR A 99 0.12 13.82 10.48
C THR A 99 0.26 15.07 11.34
N VAL A 100 0.31 16.24 10.70
CA VAL A 100 0.23 17.53 11.38
C VAL A 100 -1.23 17.80 11.76
N GLU A 101 -1.58 17.54 13.02
CA GLU A 101 -2.91 17.79 13.57
C GLU A 101 -3.12 19.27 13.92
N ASN A 102 -2.05 19.94 14.36
CA ASN A 102 -2.02 21.34 14.73
C ASN A 102 -0.80 22.04 14.10
N PRO A 103 -0.98 22.69 12.94
CA PRO A 103 0.10 23.42 12.27
C PRO A 103 0.73 24.56 13.08
N ALA A 104 0.10 25.00 14.18
CA ALA A 104 0.65 26.00 15.09
C ALA A 104 1.56 25.41 16.19
N ASP A 105 1.54 24.09 16.38
CA ASP A 105 2.46 23.39 17.28
C ASP A 105 3.73 22.96 16.52
N ALA A 106 4.85 23.60 16.84
CA ALA A 106 6.12 23.29 16.20
C ALA A 106 6.61 21.86 16.48
N GLN A 107 6.25 21.25 17.62
CA GLN A 107 6.64 19.87 17.91
C GLN A 107 5.87 18.88 17.03
N ASP A 108 4.57 19.11 16.85
CA ASP A 108 3.73 18.30 15.95
C ASP A 108 4.27 18.32 14.51
N VAL A 109 4.55 19.52 13.98
CA VAL A 109 5.16 19.67 12.65
C VAL A 109 6.51 18.97 12.55
N LEU A 110 7.37 19.06 13.58
CA LEU A 110 8.68 18.41 13.59
C LEU A 110 8.57 16.88 13.67
N THR A 111 7.61 16.36 14.44
CA THR A 111 7.34 14.92 14.54
C THR A 111 6.86 14.37 13.20
N ALA A 112 5.86 15.00 12.57
CA ALA A 112 5.35 14.61 11.26
C ALA A 112 6.44 14.61 10.18
N ASN A 113 7.23 15.70 10.08
CA ASN A 113 8.35 15.78 9.13
C ASN A 113 9.35 14.65 9.33
N ARG A 114 9.70 14.35 10.58
CA ARG A 114 10.68 13.31 10.89
C ARG A 114 10.18 11.92 10.54
N THR A 115 8.93 11.62 10.89
CA THR A 115 8.28 10.36 10.52
C THR A 115 8.26 10.22 8.99
N GLY A 116 7.90 11.29 8.28
CA GLY A 116 7.90 11.34 6.81
C GLY A 116 9.28 11.11 6.22
N HIS A 117 10.33 11.78 6.70
CA HIS A 117 11.69 11.61 6.21
C HIS A 117 12.20 10.17 6.40
N ILE A 118 11.98 9.58 7.58
CA ILE A 118 12.40 8.21 7.85
C ILE A 118 11.64 7.24 6.93
N MET A 119 10.32 7.38 6.82
CA MET A 119 9.50 6.49 5.98
C MET A 119 9.73 6.67 4.48
N SER A 120 10.06 7.87 4.01
CA SER A 120 10.48 8.11 2.64
C SER A 120 11.72 7.30 2.28
N VAL A 121 12.76 7.33 3.11
CA VAL A 121 13.98 6.54 2.87
C VAL A 121 13.70 5.04 2.99
N VAL A 122 12.84 4.63 3.94
CA VAL A 122 12.44 3.23 4.06
C VAL A 122 11.71 2.73 2.82
N GLY A 123 10.80 3.52 2.27
CA GLY A 123 10.15 3.23 0.99
C GLY A 123 11.15 3.18 -0.17
N GLU A 124 12.05 4.16 -0.27
CA GLU A 124 13.08 4.21 -1.32
C GLU A 124 14.04 3.01 -1.24
N ALA A 125 14.40 2.56 -0.04
CA ALA A 125 15.29 1.40 0.16
C ALA A 125 14.67 0.08 -0.34
N MET A 126 13.34 0.01 -0.46
CA MET A 126 12.60 -1.16 -0.96
C MET A 126 12.22 -1.04 -2.43
N SER A 127 12.37 0.13 -3.06
CA SER A 127 11.68 0.43 -4.32
C SER A 127 12.36 -0.12 -5.58
N THR A 128 13.60 -0.59 -5.50
CA THR A 128 14.33 -1.07 -6.70
C THR A 128 14.09 -2.56 -6.96
N LYS A 129 14.30 -3.00 -8.21
CA LYS A 129 14.22 -4.44 -8.56
C LYS A 129 15.28 -5.25 -7.81
N GLU A 130 16.45 -4.66 -7.61
CA GLU A 130 17.56 -5.23 -6.84
C GLU A 130 17.21 -5.35 -5.34
N ALA A 131 16.55 -4.33 -4.77
CA ALA A 131 16.04 -4.38 -3.41
C ALA A 131 14.97 -5.45 -3.26
N TRP A 132 13.98 -5.51 -4.16
CA TRP A 132 12.98 -6.58 -4.16
C TRP A 132 13.63 -7.97 -4.18
N ALA A 133 14.55 -8.22 -5.13
CA ALA A 133 15.22 -9.52 -5.25
C ALA A 133 15.98 -9.93 -3.98
N THR A 134 16.49 -8.96 -3.22
CA THR A 134 17.19 -9.18 -1.95
C THR A 134 16.23 -9.39 -0.79
N LEU A 135 15.13 -8.63 -0.75
CA LEU A 135 14.14 -8.66 0.35
C LEU A 135 13.17 -9.84 0.22
N SER A 136 12.89 -10.32 -0.99
CA SER A 136 12.07 -11.51 -1.25
C SER A 136 12.84 -12.82 -1.06
N ASN A 137 14.17 -12.78 -1.14
CA ASN A 137 15.05 -13.92 -0.97
C ASN A 137 16.35 -13.47 -0.30
N VAL A 138 16.33 -13.37 1.04
CA VAL A 138 17.48 -12.89 1.80
C VAL A 138 18.63 -13.90 1.67
N PRO A 139 19.83 -13.47 1.27
CA PRO A 139 20.95 -14.40 1.17
C PRO A 139 21.29 -15.04 2.52
N GLY A 140 21.61 -16.34 2.52
CA GLY A 140 22.02 -17.05 3.73
C GLY A 140 20.88 -17.48 4.66
N THR A 141 19.61 -17.34 4.25
CA THR A 141 18.42 -17.68 5.07
C THR A 141 17.55 -18.79 4.45
N ASP A 142 18.14 -19.69 3.65
CA ASP A 142 17.42 -20.78 2.97
C ASP A 142 16.24 -20.31 2.09
N ASN A 143 16.40 -19.14 1.47
CA ASN A 143 15.38 -18.44 0.66
C ASN A 143 14.20 -17.88 1.43
N GLN A 144 14.39 -17.48 2.69
CA GLN A 144 13.38 -16.70 3.40
C GLN A 144 13.35 -15.25 2.90
N SER A 145 12.15 -14.71 2.70
CA SER A 145 11.93 -13.27 2.57
C SER A 145 12.03 -12.56 3.93
N VAL A 146 12.05 -11.22 3.93
CA VAL A 146 12.15 -10.44 5.16
C VAL A 146 10.96 -10.59 6.11
N GLY A 147 9.79 -10.96 5.62
CA GLY A 147 8.59 -11.18 6.43
C GLY A 147 8.75 -12.32 7.45
N PRO A 148 9.00 -13.56 7.01
CA PRO A 148 9.27 -14.68 7.93
C PRO A 148 10.56 -14.52 8.72
N LEU A 149 11.57 -13.82 8.16
CA LEU A 149 12.83 -13.57 8.83
C LEU A 149 12.64 -12.63 10.03
N ASN A 150 11.92 -11.52 9.83
CA ASN A 150 11.81 -10.40 10.76
C ASN A 150 10.36 -9.94 10.95
N PRO A 151 9.45 -10.80 11.44
CA PRO A 151 8.01 -10.54 11.40
C PRO A 151 7.59 -9.32 12.22
N ASP A 152 8.17 -9.09 13.40
CA ASP A 152 7.77 -7.96 14.25
C ASP A 152 8.29 -6.62 13.70
N LEU A 153 9.46 -6.63 13.05
CA LEU A 153 9.96 -5.47 12.32
C LEU A 153 9.08 -5.15 11.11
N MET A 154 8.74 -6.15 10.28
CA MET A 154 7.92 -5.95 9.08
C MET A 154 6.52 -5.44 9.42
N ARG A 155 5.90 -5.94 10.49
CA ARG A 155 4.62 -5.41 10.98
C ARG A 155 4.76 -3.96 11.41
N THR A 156 5.81 -3.61 12.15
CA THR A 156 6.04 -2.22 12.59
C THR A 156 6.22 -1.26 11.41
N ILE A 157 6.95 -1.69 10.38
CA ILE A 157 7.15 -0.92 9.16
C ILE A 157 5.84 -0.77 8.38
N SER A 158 5.06 -1.84 8.24
CA SER A 158 3.73 -1.79 7.61
C SER A 158 2.81 -0.77 8.30
N HIS A 159 2.75 -0.80 9.64
CA HIS A 159 1.97 0.16 10.42
C HIS A 159 2.43 1.60 10.18
N SER A 160 3.73 1.82 10.10
CA SER A 160 4.32 3.16 9.98
C SER A 160 4.30 3.71 8.55
N MET A 161 4.23 2.82 7.54
CA MET A 161 4.10 3.18 6.13
C MET A 161 2.64 3.43 5.74
N ALA A 162 1.67 2.83 6.43
CA ALA A 162 0.24 2.92 6.11
C ALA A 162 -0.30 4.36 5.88
N PRO A 163 0.10 5.39 6.65
CA PRO A 163 -0.33 6.78 6.41
C PRO A 163 0.07 7.35 5.05
N TYR A 164 1.09 6.79 4.39
CA TYR A 164 1.67 7.29 3.15
C TYR A 164 1.22 6.51 1.90
N THR A 165 0.18 5.68 2.02
CA THR A 165 -0.37 4.92 0.89
C THR A 165 -0.79 5.84 -0.27
N ALA A 166 -1.36 7.01 0.01
CA ALA A 166 -1.70 7.99 -1.02
C ALA A 166 -0.46 8.55 -1.73
N ASP A 167 0.61 8.85 -0.99
CA ASP A 167 1.89 9.32 -1.55
C ASP A 167 2.52 8.27 -2.46
N LEU A 168 2.46 6.98 -2.08
CA LEU A 168 2.90 5.86 -2.91
C LEU A 168 2.13 5.76 -4.24
N ALA A 169 0.90 6.30 -4.30
CA ALA A 169 0.11 6.44 -5.51
C ALA A 169 0.26 7.81 -6.20
N GLY A 170 1.21 8.65 -5.77
CA GLY A 170 1.50 9.97 -6.35
C GLY A 170 0.58 11.09 -5.89
N LEU A 171 -0.23 10.88 -4.85
CA LEU A 171 -1.03 11.92 -4.23
C LEU A 171 -0.29 12.51 -3.01
N ASP A 172 0.37 13.63 -3.24
CA ASP A 172 0.95 14.48 -2.19
C ASP A 172 -0.08 14.79 -1.09
N GLN A 173 0.35 14.61 0.16
CA GLN A 173 -0.44 14.83 1.38
C GLN A 173 0.15 16.00 2.20
N PRO A 174 -0.38 17.23 2.06
CA PRO A 174 0.18 18.41 2.75
C PRO A 174 0.17 18.32 4.28
N ASP A 175 -0.71 17.50 4.85
CA ASP A 175 -0.80 17.21 6.28
C ASP A 175 0.23 16.17 6.74
N LYS A 176 0.98 15.53 5.84
CA LYS A 176 2.00 14.51 6.14
C LYS A 176 3.36 14.88 5.53
N PRO A 177 3.98 15.96 6.01
CA PRO A 177 5.20 16.48 5.42
C PRO A 177 6.39 15.53 5.61
N GLY A 178 7.43 15.73 4.81
CA GLY A 178 8.70 14.99 4.91
C GLY A 178 8.73 13.67 4.14
N PHE A 179 7.58 13.11 3.72
CA PHE A 179 7.57 11.93 2.87
C PHE A 179 7.86 12.29 1.41
N ASP A 180 9.14 12.46 1.07
CA ASP A 180 9.55 12.81 -0.29
C ASP A 180 9.56 11.58 -1.21
N THR A 181 8.76 11.60 -2.27
CA THR A 181 8.71 10.54 -3.28
C THR A 181 9.75 10.72 -4.39
N TYR A 182 10.54 11.80 -4.32
CA TYR A 182 11.61 12.13 -5.24
C TYR A 182 12.97 12.13 -4.55
N HIS A 183 13.97 11.55 -5.21
CA HIS A 183 15.35 11.61 -4.79
C HIS A 183 16.22 12.03 -5.98
N ASN A 184 17.04 13.07 -5.81
CA ASN A 184 17.87 13.65 -6.88
C ASN A 184 17.09 13.98 -8.17
N GLY A 185 15.87 14.50 -8.02
CA GLY A 185 15.00 14.89 -9.13
C GLY A 185 14.35 13.73 -9.90
N LYS A 186 14.43 12.50 -9.36
CA LYS A 186 13.76 11.31 -9.92
C LYS A 186 12.77 10.76 -8.92
N SER A 187 11.59 10.40 -9.38
CA SER A 187 10.64 9.69 -8.55
C SER A 187 11.18 8.29 -8.22
N TRP A 188 11.22 7.90 -6.95
CA TRP A 188 11.55 6.53 -6.58
C TRP A 188 10.33 5.62 -6.56
N ILE A 189 9.12 6.18 -6.50
CA ILE A 189 7.85 5.42 -6.63
C ILE A 189 7.58 5.04 -8.09
N ASP A 190 7.93 5.90 -9.05
CA ASP A 190 7.79 5.67 -10.50
C ASP A 190 9.11 5.97 -11.23
N PRO A 191 10.14 5.11 -11.11
CA PRO A 191 11.49 5.38 -11.59
C PRO A 191 11.61 5.51 -13.11
N THR A 192 10.66 4.93 -13.85
CA THR A 192 10.55 5.00 -15.32
C THR A 192 9.85 6.29 -15.79
N GLY A 193 9.09 6.96 -14.92
CA GLY A 193 8.27 8.12 -15.24
C GLY A 193 7.16 7.81 -16.25
N ASN A 194 6.77 6.54 -16.39
CA ASN A 194 5.76 6.10 -17.35
C ASN A 194 4.42 5.79 -16.70
N ASN A 195 4.23 6.10 -15.41
CA ASN A 195 3.09 5.73 -14.56
C ASN A 195 3.02 4.22 -14.27
N SER A 196 4.12 3.46 -14.34
CA SER A 196 4.09 2.05 -13.89
C SER A 196 4.11 1.93 -12.37
N TYR A 197 4.60 2.95 -11.69
CA TYR A 197 4.78 2.96 -10.24
C TYR A 197 5.55 1.72 -9.75
N SER A 198 6.49 1.21 -10.57
CA SER A 198 7.20 -0.04 -10.26
C SER A 198 8.01 0.03 -8.97
N GLY A 199 8.39 1.25 -8.55
CA GLY A 199 9.00 1.48 -7.26
C GLY A 199 8.05 1.22 -6.10
N ALA A 200 6.86 1.82 -6.13
CA ALA A 200 5.84 1.56 -5.13
C ALA A 200 5.34 0.10 -5.17
N ALA A 201 5.27 -0.52 -6.35
CA ALA A 201 4.87 -1.92 -6.47
C ALA A 201 5.82 -2.86 -5.69
N ASN A 202 7.14 -2.58 -5.70
CA ASN A 202 8.11 -3.33 -4.89
C ASN A 202 7.88 -3.10 -3.38
N VAL A 203 7.56 -1.87 -2.94
CA VAL A 203 7.19 -1.61 -1.53
C VAL A 203 5.99 -2.46 -1.12
N PHE A 204 4.93 -2.47 -1.94
CA PHE A 204 3.74 -3.30 -1.69
C PHE A 204 4.09 -4.79 -1.62
N ALA A 205 4.92 -5.29 -2.54
CA ALA A 205 5.37 -6.67 -2.54
C ALA A 205 6.13 -7.03 -1.25
N VAL A 206 7.05 -6.15 -0.79
CA VAL A 206 7.79 -6.34 0.46
C VAL A 206 6.86 -6.40 1.67
N MET A 207 5.84 -5.53 1.76
CA MET A 207 4.87 -5.58 2.87
C MET A 207 4.10 -6.89 2.91
N ASN A 208 3.80 -7.48 1.74
CA ASN A 208 3.06 -8.74 1.65
C ASN A 208 3.90 -9.98 2.01
N THR A 209 5.22 -9.84 2.20
CA THR A 209 6.07 -10.97 2.64
C THR A 209 5.76 -11.46 4.05
N ASP A 210 5.26 -10.61 4.96
CA ASP A 210 4.62 -11.03 6.22
C ASP A 210 3.10 -10.89 6.09
N PRO A 211 2.32 -11.97 6.28
CA PRO A 211 0.87 -11.93 6.08
C PRO A 211 0.12 -10.91 6.95
N GLU A 212 0.57 -10.65 8.19
CA GLU A 212 -0.10 -9.67 9.06
C GLU A 212 0.29 -8.23 8.70
N ALA A 213 1.56 -8.00 8.32
CA ALA A 213 2.02 -6.73 7.77
C ALA A 213 1.27 -6.39 6.48
N GLY A 214 1.17 -7.32 5.52
CA GLY A 214 0.44 -7.14 4.27
C GLY A 214 -1.05 -6.89 4.50
N LYS A 215 -1.69 -7.68 5.38
CA LYS A 215 -3.09 -7.50 5.77
C LYS A 215 -3.38 -6.10 6.34
N TYR A 216 -2.56 -5.60 7.26
CA TYR A 216 -2.74 -4.25 7.83
C TYR A 216 -2.51 -3.17 6.77
N PHE A 217 -1.39 -3.23 6.05
CA PHE A 217 -1.03 -2.24 5.02
C PHE A 217 -2.08 -2.17 3.92
N ASN A 218 -2.49 -3.32 3.38
CA ASN A 218 -3.52 -3.40 2.35
C ASN A 218 -4.88 -2.91 2.86
N SER A 219 -5.19 -3.03 4.16
CA SER A 219 -6.41 -2.44 4.72
C SER A 219 -6.38 -0.91 4.69
N ALA A 220 -5.21 -0.30 4.89
CA ALA A 220 -5.03 1.15 4.76
C ALA A 220 -5.12 1.59 3.29
N VAL A 221 -4.61 0.78 2.36
CA VAL A 221 -4.78 0.99 0.91
C VAL A 221 -6.27 0.99 0.54
N LEU A 222 -7.04 0.00 1.01
CA LEU A 222 -8.49 -0.07 0.80
C LEU A 222 -9.23 1.13 1.40
N ASN A 223 -8.81 1.61 2.58
CA ASN A 223 -9.33 2.82 3.18
C ASN A 223 -9.10 4.04 2.27
N GLN A 224 -7.89 4.19 1.73
CA GLN A 224 -7.54 5.32 0.89
C GLN A 224 -8.21 5.30 -0.50
N ILE A 225 -8.40 4.11 -1.09
CA ILE A 225 -9.21 3.92 -2.30
C ILE A 225 -10.61 4.50 -2.08
N LEU A 226 -11.29 4.04 -1.02
CA LEU A 226 -12.65 4.47 -0.72
C LEU A 226 -12.73 5.96 -0.34
N ASN A 227 -11.70 6.49 0.32
CA ASN A 227 -11.58 7.92 0.61
C ASN A 227 -11.51 8.75 -0.68
N ALA A 228 -10.70 8.33 -1.66
CA ALA A 228 -10.59 9.01 -2.95
C ALA A 228 -11.90 8.92 -3.76
N GLU A 229 -12.51 7.75 -3.82
CA GLU A 229 -13.82 7.55 -4.45
C GLU A 229 -14.92 8.38 -3.79
N SER A 230 -14.90 8.50 -2.46
CA SER A 230 -15.87 9.32 -1.72
C SER A 230 -15.72 10.80 -1.98
N GLN A 231 -14.49 11.30 -2.09
CA GLN A 231 -14.25 12.69 -2.49
C GLN A 231 -14.82 12.96 -3.89
N PHE A 232 -14.58 12.06 -4.86
CA PHE A 232 -15.18 12.16 -6.18
C PHE A 232 -16.71 12.07 -6.13
N ALA A 233 -17.26 11.13 -5.36
CA ALA A 233 -18.70 10.93 -5.25
C ALA A 233 -19.41 12.12 -4.63
N ASN A 234 -18.73 12.89 -3.77
CA ASN A 234 -19.24 14.13 -3.17
C ASN A 234 -19.19 15.29 -4.18
N ASP A 235 -18.02 15.59 -4.74
CA ASP A 235 -17.82 16.66 -5.73
C ASP A 235 -17.09 16.17 -6.99
N PRO A 236 -17.81 15.56 -7.94
CA PRO A 236 -17.21 14.97 -9.14
C PRO A 236 -16.68 16.04 -10.11
N THR A 237 -17.05 17.30 -9.89
CA THR A 237 -16.62 18.47 -10.68
C THR A 237 -15.49 19.26 -10.03
N ALA A 238 -15.01 18.83 -8.85
CA ALA A 238 -13.89 19.48 -8.19
C ALA A 238 -12.65 19.48 -9.10
N PRO A 239 -11.80 20.52 -9.06
CA PRO A 239 -10.57 20.56 -9.86
C PRO A 239 -9.63 19.35 -9.67
N ASN A 240 -9.70 18.71 -8.50
CA ASN A 240 -8.89 17.54 -8.16
C ASN A 240 -9.61 16.20 -8.40
N SER A 241 -10.82 16.20 -8.98
CA SER A 241 -11.63 14.99 -9.12
C SER A 241 -10.93 13.89 -9.93
N GLY A 242 -10.24 14.27 -11.01
CA GLY A 242 -9.41 13.36 -11.79
C GLY A 242 -8.22 12.81 -11.00
N LYS A 243 -7.61 13.60 -10.10
CA LYS A 243 -6.50 13.13 -9.25
C LYS A 243 -6.99 12.08 -8.26
N TRP A 244 -8.16 12.28 -7.63
CA TRP A 244 -8.74 11.27 -6.74
C TRP A 244 -8.99 9.94 -7.45
N LEU A 245 -9.58 9.98 -8.66
CA LEU A 245 -9.80 8.77 -9.45
C LEU A 245 -8.52 8.10 -9.91
N SER A 246 -7.51 8.89 -10.29
CA SER A 246 -6.20 8.35 -10.62
C SER A 246 -5.56 7.67 -9.43
N THR A 247 -5.62 8.28 -8.24
CA THR A 247 -5.14 7.68 -6.98
C THR A 247 -5.86 6.38 -6.66
N ALA A 248 -7.19 6.32 -6.75
CA ALA A 248 -7.94 5.07 -6.52
C ALA A 248 -7.50 3.96 -7.48
N GLY A 249 -7.38 4.29 -8.78
CA GLY A 249 -6.94 3.36 -9.81
C GLY A 249 -5.51 2.86 -9.60
N THR A 250 -4.57 3.77 -9.32
CA THR A 250 -3.17 3.45 -9.02
C THR A 250 -3.07 2.56 -7.78
N LEU A 251 -3.81 2.85 -6.70
CA LEU A 251 -3.81 2.03 -5.48
C LEU A 251 -4.36 0.62 -5.71
N HIS A 252 -5.45 0.48 -6.46
CA HIS A 252 -5.92 -0.82 -6.89
C HIS A 252 -4.86 -1.59 -7.69
N GLY A 253 -4.17 -0.90 -8.60
CA GLY A 253 -3.11 -1.49 -9.41
C GLY A 253 -1.92 -1.93 -8.55
N LEU A 254 -1.51 -1.11 -7.60
CA LEU A 254 -0.40 -1.40 -6.67
C LEU A 254 -0.73 -2.56 -5.73
N LEU A 255 -1.96 -2.63 -5.21
CA LEU A 255 -2.46 -3.75 -4.41
C LEU A 255 -2.32 -5.06 -5.20
N ASP A 256 -2.83 -5.11 -6.43
CA ASP A 256 -2.78 -6.30 -7.27
C ASP A 256 -1.36 -6.65 -7.69
N LYS A 257 -0.57 -5.65 -8.08
CA LYS A 257 0.81 -5.84 -8.54
C LYS A 257 1.73 -6.30 -7.42
N GLY A 258 1.59 -5.75 -6.22
CA GLY A 258 2.36 -6.17 -5.05
C GLY A 258 2.07 -7.62 -4.67
N LEU A 259 0.79 -8.01 -4.64
CA LEU A 259 0.38 -9.40 -4.41
C LEU A 259 0.88 -10.33 -5.53
N GLN A 260 0.87 -9.87 -6.79
CA GLN A 260 1.42 -10.63 -7.91
C GLN A 260 2.91 -10.90 -7.73
N LEU A 261 3.69 -9.86 -7.41
CA LEU A 261 5.13 -9.96 -7.23
C LEU A 261 5.49 -10.91 -6.09
N GLU A 262 4.74 -10.87 -4.99
CA GLU A 262 4.97 -11.75 -3.84
C GLU A 262 4.60 -13.22 -4.14
N THR A 263 3.46 -13.45 -4.81
CA THR A 263 2.96 -14.82 -5.05
C THR A 263 3.61 -15.55 -6.24
N ILE A 264 4.25 -14.85 -7.18
CA ILE A 264 4.79 -15.47 -8.41
C ILE A 264 5.99 -16.40 -8.14
N ASP A 265 6.77 -16.12 -7.10
CA ASP A 265 7.91 -16.93 -6.71
C ASP A 265 7.49 -18.13 -5.82
N GLU A 266 6.39 -18.00 -5.07
CA GLU A 266 5.88 -19.04 -4.17
C GLU A 266 5.05 -20.10 -4.92
N TYR A 267 4.27 -19.71 -5.93
CA TYR A 267 3.33 -20.60 -6.62
C TYR A 267 3.70 -20.79 -8.10
N HIS A 268 4.10 -22.01 -8.47
CA HIS A 268 4.21 -22.41 -9.88
C HIS A 268 2.86 -22.61 -10.58
N ASP A 269 1.76 -22.59 -9.80
CA ASP A 269 0.38 -22.75 -10.27
C ASP A 269 -0.33 -21.40 -10.12
N GLN A 270 -0.65 -20.78 -11.25
CA GLN A 270 -1.25 -19.46 -11.28
C GLN A 270 -2.66 -19.41 -10.65
N ASP A 271 -3.40 -20.54 -10.64
CA ASP A 271 -4.71 -20.59 -9.99
C ASP A 271 -4.55 -20.51 -8.47
N LYS A 272 -3.50 -21.15 -7.92
CA LYS A 272 -3.17 -21.05 -6.49
C LYS A 272 -2.66 -19.67 -6.12
N ALA A 273 -1.85 -19.05 -6.96
CA ALA A 273 -1.39 -17.68 -6.78
C ALA A 273 -2.59 -16.71 -6.71
N ALA A 274 -3.55 -16.84 -7.64
CA ALA A 274 -4.76 -16.03 -7.64
C ALA A 274 -5.64 -16.26 -6.41
N GLU A 275 -5.79 -17.52 -5.96
CA GLU A 275 -6.52 -17.84 -4.73
C GLU A 275 -5.83 -17.26 -3.48
N ALA A 276 -4.51 -17.35 -3.40
CA ALA A 276 -3.72 -16.80 -2.30
C ALA A 276 -3.84 -15.27 -2.25
N ALA A 277 -3.64 -14.59 -3.38
CA ALA A 277 -3.82 -13.14 -3.49
C ALA A 277 -5.24 -12.72 -3.09
N TYR A 278 -6.27 -13.44 -3.55
CA TYR A 278 -7.66 -13.17 -3.16
C TYR A 278 -7.88 -13.33 -1.65
N LYS A 279 -7.32 -14.37 -1.01
CA LYS A 279 -7.40 -14.55 0.45
C LYS A 279 -6.75 -13.40 1.21
N GLN A 280 -5.59 -12.91 0.75
CA GLN A 280 -4.93 -11.75 1.35
C GLN A 280 -5.80 -10.49 1.24
N LYS A 281 -6.41 -10.23 0.08
CA LYS A 281 -7.36 -9.12 -0.08
C LYS A 281 -8.59 -9.25 0.83
N VAL A 282 -9.14 -10.46 0.98
CA VAL A 282 -10.24 -10.73 1.91
C VAL A 282 -9.84 -10.40 3.34
N ALA A 283 -8.65 -10.84 3.78
CA ALA A 283 -8.17 -10.54 5.13
C ALA A 283 -7.98 -9.03 5.36
N ALA A 284 -7.44 -8.31 4.37
CA ALA A 284 -7.31 -6.86 4.40
C ALA A 284 -8.67 -6.15 4.47
N TYR A 285 -9.66 -6.61 3.68
CA TYR A 285 -11.02 -6.10 3.72
C TYR A 285 -11.69 -6.31 5.09
N ASP A 286 -11.47 -7.47 5.72
CA ASP A 286 -12.04 -7.76 7.04
C ASP A 286 -11.44 -6.85 8.13
N VAL A 287 -10.13 -6.51 8.03
CA VAL A 287 -9.51 -5.50 8.92
C VAL A 287 -10.05 -4.10 8.63
N PHE A 288 -10.15 -3.71 7.36
CA PHE A 288 -10.77 -2.45 6.95
C PHE A 288 -12.20 -2.32 7.52
N LYS A 289 -12.98 -3.39 7.44
CA LYS A 289 -14.33 -3.42 8.00
C LYS A 289 -14.35 -3.22 9.52
N ALA A 290 -13.38 -3.81 10.22
CA ALA A 290 -13.28 -3.70 11.68
C ALA A 290 -12.75 -2.34 12.16
N SER A 291 -11.90 -1.67 11.36
CA SER A 291 -11.29 -0.39 11.73
C SER A 291 -12.26 0.80 11.56
N VAL A 292 -13.28 0.66 10.71
CA VAL A 292 -14.30 1.70 10.54
C VAL A 292 -15.31 1.63 11.70
N ASN A 293 -15.12 2.48 12.71
CA ASN A 293 -16.01 2.58 13.86
C ASN A 293 -17.21 3.51 13.59
N PHE A 294 -18.40 2.95 13.39
CA PHE A 294 -19.64 3.69 13.08
C PHE A 294 -20.33 4.36 14.29
N ALA A 295 -19.79 4.20 15.51
CA ALA A 295 -20.46 4.58 16.75
C ALA A 295 -20.54 6.10 17.03
N SER A 296 -19.80 6.95 16.29
CA SER A 296 -19.66 8.40 16.57
C SER A 296 -20.58 9.33 15.76
N GLY A 297 -21.49 8.80 14.92
CA GLY A 297 -22.30 9.62 14.01
C GLY A 297 -21.49 10.08 12.80
N TYR A 298 -22.11 10.06 11.61
CA TYR A 298 -21.44 10.22 10.31
C TYR A 298 -20.81 11.62 10.14
N ALA A 299 -19.58 11.81 10.60
CA ALA A 299 -18.80 13.00 10.28
C ALA A 299 -18.00 12.75 8.99
N GLY A 300 -18.29 13.53 7.93
CA GLY A 300 -17.56 13.49 6.66
C GLY A 300 -18.11 12.51 5.62
N ASP A 301 -17.72 12.71 4.37
CA ASP A 301 -18.28 11.98 3.23
C ASP A 301 -17.73 10.54 3.13
N PHE A 302 -16.49 10.33 3.56
CA PHE A 302 -15.91 8.99 3.71
C PHE A 302 -16.75 8.10 4.64
N ALA A 303 -17.15 8.62 5.81
CA ALA A 303 -17.97 7.89 6.77
C ALA A 303 -19.37 7.54 6.21
N LYS A 304 -19.97 8.46 5.43
CA LYS A 304 -21.26 8.23 4.76
C LYS A 304 -21.16 7.13 3.70
N PHE A 305 -20.13 7.18 2.84
CA PHE A 305 -19.93 6.17 1.80
C PHE A 305 -19.68 4.82 2.46
N THR A 306 -18.77 4.74 3.41
CA THR A 306 -18.45 3.47 4.07
C THR A 306 -19.67 2.86 4.75
N TYR A 307 -20.49 3.67 5.44
CA TYR A 307 -21.73 3.18 6.04
C TYR A 307 -22.74 2.71 4.99
N TRP A 308 -22.91 3.45 3.90
CA TRP A 308 -23.77 3.05 2.79
C TRP A 308 -23.31 1.74 2.17
N GLY A 309 -22.01 1.60 1.86
CA GLY A 309 -21.44 0.40 1.26
C GLY A 309 -21.64 -0.83 2.15
N MET A 310 -21.41 -0.69 3.46
CA MET A 310 -21.57 -1.80 4.40
C MET A 310 -23.03 -2.23 4.64
N ASN A 311 -24.00 -1.31 4.62
CA ASN A 311 -25.40 -1.65 4.91
C ASN A 311 -26.24 -1.93 3.66
N SER A 312 -25.91 -1.28 2.54
CA SER A 312 -26.69 -1.34 1.30
C SER A 312 -25.98 -2.14 0.21
N GLY A 313 -24.64 -2.12 0.17
CA GLY A 313 -23.86 -2.80 -0.86
C GLY A 313 -23.49 -4.25 -0.54
N GLY A 314 -23.24 -4.60 0.73
CA GLY A 314 -22.99 -5.99 1.16
C GLY A 314 -21.83 -6.66 0.42
N ASP A 315 -22.05 -7.87 -0.11
CA ASP A 315 -21.03 -8.60 -0.89
C ASP A 315 -20.64 -7.88 -2.20
N ALA A 316 -21.57 -7.13 -2.81
CA ALA A 316 -21.26 -6.36 -4.01
C ALA A 316 -20.28 -5.20 -3.73
N PHE A 317 -20.37 -4.60 -2.55
CA PHE A 317 -19.40 -3.58 -2.11
C PHE A 317 -18.03 -4.20 -1.86
N LYS A 318 -17.97 -5.38 -1.22
CA LYS A 318 -16.72 -6.14 -1.06
C LYS A 318 -16.09 -6.44 -2.42
N GLU A 319 -16.85 -7.00 -3.35
CA GLU A 319 -16.35 -7.34 -4.69
C GLU A 319 -15.96 -6.13 -5.52
N ALA A 320 -16.57 -4.96 -5.31
CA ALA A 320 -16.10 -3.71 -5.92
C ALA A 320 -14.70 -3.36 -5.41
N MET A 321 -14.47 -3.43 -4.10
CA MET A 321 -13.18 -3.07 -3.50
C MET A 321 -12.04 -4.06 -3.78
N ILE A 322 -12.32 -5.37 -3.74
CA ILE A 322 -11.26 -6.41 -3.81
C ILE A 322 -11.30 -7.29 -5.05
N GLY A 323 -12.32 -7.13 -5.90
CA GLY A 323 -12.58 -8.01 -7.04
C GLY A 323 -13.36 -9.28 -6.66
N PRO A 324 -13.88 -10.01 -7.65
CA PRO A 324 -14.58 -11.27 -7.43
C PRO A 324 -13.62 -12.39 -7.03
N LYS A 325 -14.16 -13.43 -6.41
CA LYS A 325 -13.40 -14.67 -6.18
C LYS A 325 -12.96 -15.27 -7.53
N PRO A 326 -11.70 -15.70 -7.68
CA PRO A 326 -11.26 -16.42 -8.87
C PRO A 326 -12.11 -17.68 -9.13
N GLU A 327 -12.58 -17.84 -10.37
CA GLU A 327 -13.25 -19.06 -10.83
C GLU A 327 -12.22 -19.99 -11.47
N GLY A 328 -12.07 -21.21 -10.93
CA GLY A 328 -11.16 -22.19 -11.50
C GLY A 328 -11.54 -22.50 -12.96
N HIS A 329 -10.56 -22.33 -13.87
CA HIS A 329 -10.64 -22.60 -15.30
C HIS A 329 -11.21 -21.50 -16.21
N SER A 330 -10.55 -20.34 -16.31
CA SER A 330 -10.30 -19.70 -17.63
C SER A 330 -9.29 -18.56 -17.49
N THR A 331 -8.12 -18.74 -18.12
CA THR A 331 -6.96 -17.81 -18.15
C THR A 331 -6.50 -17.32 -16.78
N PRO A 332 -5.37 -17.83 -16.24
CA PRO A 332 -4.86 -17.42 -14.95
C PRO A 332 -4.25 -16.01 -15.03
N GLU A 333 -5.12 -15.02 -14.96
CA GLU A 333 -4.76 -13.64 -14.69
C GLU A 333 -5.31 -13.32 -13.30
N LEU A 334 -4.58 -12.55 -12.49
CA LEU A 334 -5.16 -11.98 -11.27
C LEU A 334 -6.46 -11.28 -11.68
N HIS A 335 -7.59 -11.71 -11.12
CA HIS A 335 -8.84 -11.01 -11.33
C HIS A 335 -8.71 -9.63 -10.68
N GLY A 336 -8.46 -8.64 -11.54
CA GLY A 336 -8.45 -7.25 -11.17
C GLY A 336 -9.80 -6.76 -10.69
N VAL A 337 -9.83 -5.51 -10.25
CA VAL A 337 -11.06 -4.81 -9.86
C VAL A 337 -12.08 -4.82 -11.01
N ASN A 338 -13.33 -5.09 -10.68
CA ASN A 338 -14.43 -4.91 -11.62
C ASN A 338 -14.86 -3.43 -11.62
N PHE A 339 -14.21 -2.64 -12.47
CA PHE A 339 -14.48 -1.19 -12.59
C PHE A 339 -15.93 -0.86 -12.89
N ASP A 340 -16.65 -1.68 -13.65
CA ASP A 340 -18.05 -1.43 -13.96
C ASP A 340 -18.95 -1.61 -12.72
N ARG A 341 -18.61 -2.57 -11.85
CA ARG A 341 -19.24 -2.71 -10.52
C ARG A 341 -18.90 -1.53 -9.63
N ASP A 342 -17.66 -1.11 -9.64
CA ASP A 342 -17.18 0.00 -8.81
C ASP A 342 -17.81 1.36 -9.20
N TYR A 343 -17.82 1.69 -10.49
CA TYR A 343 -18.57 2.84 -11.01
C TYR A 343 -20.04 2.81 -10.61
N GLN A 344 -20.68 1.64 -10.66
CA GLN A 344 -22.06 1.48 -10.22
C GLN A 344 -22.22 1.76 -8.72
N GLN A 345 -21.31 1.30 -7.86
CA GLN A 345 -21.35 1.57 -6.42
C GLN A 345 -21.21 3.07 -6.13
N ILE A 346 -20.26 3.76 -6.78
CA ILE A 346 -20.08 5.21 -6.61
C ILE A 346 -21.33 5.98 -7.06
N LEU A 347 -21.90 5.62 -8.22
CA LEU A 347 -23.13 6.23 -8.72
C LEU A 347 -24.33 5.99 -7.79
N ALA A 348 -24.46 4.78 -7.24
CA ALA A 348 -25.54 4.44 -6.32
C ALA A 348 -25.41 5.16 -4.98
N PHE A 349 -24.22 5.22 -4.40
CA PHE A 349 -23.93 6.04 -3.21
C PHE A 349 -24.32 7.50 -3.44
N ARG A 350 -23.91 8.06 -4.59
CA ARG A 350 -24.27 9.44 -4.94
C ARG A 350 -25.77 9.62 -5.10
N GLN A 351 -26.48 8.68 -5.74
CA GLN A 351 -27.94 8.76 -5.86
C GLN A 351 -28.62 8.87 -4.50
N ASP A 352 -28.19 8.05 -3.54
CA ASP A 352 -28.80 7.98 -2.22
C ASP A 352 -28.40 9.15 -1.32
N THR A 353 -27.21 9.73 -1.51
CA THR A 353 -26.65 10.74 -0.61
C THR A 353 -26.70 12.17 -1.14
N TYR A 354 -26.45 12.37 -2.44
CA TYR A 354 -26.29 13.70 -3.05
C TYR A 354 -27.18 13.95 -4.28
N SER A 355 -27.94 12.95 -4.73
CA SER A 355 -28.67 12.91 -6.01
C SER A 355 -27.80 12.79 -7.27
N LEU A 356 -28.36 12.13 -8.29
CA LEU A 356 -27.79 12.07 -9.64
C LEU A 356 -28.38 13.16 -10.54
N PRO A 357 -27.66 13.57 -11.61
CA PRO A 357 -28.21 14.47 -12.62
C PRO A 357 -29.54 13.93 -13.19
N THR A 358 -30.56 14.79 -13.25
CA THR A 358 -31.92 14.40 -13.64
C THR A 358 -32.01 13.80 -15.05
N GLU A 359 -31.11 14.23 -15.94
CA GLU A 359 -30.98 13.71 -17.30
C GLU A 359 -30.53 12.24 -17.34
N PHE A 360 -29.96 11.68 -16.27
CA PHE A 360 -29.48 10.30 -16.30
C PHE A 360 -30.62 9.29 -16.50
N GLN A 361 -31.79 9.52 -15.89
CA GLN A 361 -32.95 8.66 -16.11
C GLN A 361 -33.49 8.74 -17.55
N ARG A 362 -33.30 9.88 -18.22
CA ARG A 362 -33.70 10.08 -19.63
C ARG A 362 -32.67 9.46 -20.59
N ASP A 363 -31.39 9.66 -20.30
CA ASP A 363 -30.30 9.33 -21.22
C ASP A 363 -29.81 7.88 -21.02
N PHE A 364 -30.02 7.31 -19.83
CA PHE A 364 -29.70 5.92 -19.46
C PHE A 364 -30.89 5.20 -18.82
N PRO A 365 -32.08 5.18 -19.44
CA PRO A 365 -33.30 4.63 -18.82
C PRO A 365 -33.17 3.13 -18.49
N TRP A 366 -32.27 2.43 -19.19
CA TRP A 366 -31.98 1.01 -18.97
C TRP A 366 -31.36 0.73 -17.59
N ALA A 367 -30.61 1.71 -17.03
CA ALA A 367 -29.86 1.62 -15.77
C ALA A 367 -30.74 1.84 -14.54
N PHE A 368 -32.01 2.21 -14.72
CA PHE A 368 -32.93 2.50 -13.62
C PHE A 368 -34.07 1.47 -13.55
N GLY A 369 -34.46 1.14 -12.32
CA GLY A 369 -35.66 0.39 -12.01
C GLY A 369 -36.94 1.22 -12.17
N ALA A 370 -38.09 0.56 -12.06
CA ALA A 370 -39.40 1.24 -12.11
C ALA A 370 -39.63 2.22 -10.94
N ASP A 371 -38.88 2.06 -9.86
CA ASP A 371 -38.83 2.93 -8.69
C ASP A 371 -37.89 4.14 -8.87
N GLY A 372 -37.22 4.24 -10.03
CA GLY A 372 -36.26 5.30 -10.33
C GLY A 372 -34.90 5.15 -9.65
N LYS A 373 -34.65 4.02 -8.95
CA LYS A 373 -33.35 3.68 -8.38
C LYS A 373 -32.43 3.09 -9.44
N LEU A 374 -31.13 3.32 -9.30
CA LEU A 374 -30.14 2.62 -10.10
C LEU A 374 -30.25 1.11 -9.85
N LEU A 375 -30.21 0.33 -10.93
CA LEU A 375 -30.04 -1.11 -10.83
C LEU A 375 -28.66 -1.40 -10.23
N THR A 376 -28.56 -2.47 -9.44
CA THR A 376 -27.25 -2.99 -9.05
C THR A 376 -26.53 -3.56 -10.27
N TYR A 377 -25.21 -3.71 -10.18
CA TYR A 377 -24.44 -4.37 -11.24
C TYR A 377 -25.01 -5.77 -11.56
N ASP A 378 -25.33 -6.56 -10.54
CA ASP A 378 -25.89 -7.91 -10.71
C ASP A 378 -27.29 -7.89 -11.34
N GLN A 379 -28.14 -6.92 -10.98
CA GLN A 379 -29.44 -6.74 -11.62
C GLN A 379 -29.31 -6.37 -13.10
N ALA A 380 -28.34 -5.50 -13.44
CA ALA A 380 -28.04 -5.18 -14.82
C ALA A 380 -27.53 -6.42 -15.59
N MET A 381 -26.59 -7.18 -15.01
CA MET A 381 -26.10 -8.44 -15.59
C MET A 381 -27.22 -9.47 -15.81
N GLN A 382 -28.15 -9.62 -14.87
CA GLN A 382 -29.30 -10.52 -15.02
C GLN A 382 -30.25 -10.08 -16.14
N LYS A 383 -30.46 -8.77 -16.27
CA LYS A 383 -31.40 -8.19 -17.23
C LYS A 383 -30.84 -8.19 -18.66
N PHE A 384 -29.53 -7.97 -18.79
CA PHE A 384 -28.88 -7.68 -20.07
C PHE A 384 -27.83 -8.72 -20.48
N GLY A 385 -27.50 -9.66 -19.60
CA GLY A 385 -26.41 -10.61 -19.82
C GLY A 385 -25.06 -9.91 -19.97
N ASN A 386 -24.18 -10.49 -20.80
CA ASN A 386 -22.86 -9.92 -21.12
C ASN A 386 -22.92 -8.87 -22.23
N ASN A 387 -24.00 -8.10 -22.38
CA ASN A 387 -24.05 -7.07 -23.42
C ASN A 387 -23.05 -5.94 -23.09
N PRO A 388 -21.92 -5.82 -23.82
CA PRO A 388 -20.85 -4.92 -23.40
C PRO A 388 -21.23 -3.44 -23.54
N GLN A 389 -22.22 -3.12 -24.37
CA GLN A 389 -22.69 -1.74 -24.54
C GLN A 389 -23.48 -1.25 -23.31
N GLU A 390 -24.20 -2.14 -22.63
CA GLU A 390 -25.00 -1.80 -21.46
C GLU A 390 -24.14 -1.80 -20.19
N LEU A 391 -23.16 -2.71 -20.08
CA LEU A 391 -22.23 -2.71 -18.94
C LEU A 391 -21.26 -1.52 -18.95
N LYS A 392 -20.72 -1.14 -20.12
CA LYS A 392 -20.01 0.14 -20.30
C LYS A 392 -20.88 1.37 -20.08
N GLY A 393 -22.20 1.18 -19.96
CA GLY A 393 -23.13 2.25 -19.68
C GLY A 393 -22.91 2.89 -18.31
N TYR A 394 -22.49 2.12 -17.28
CA TYR A 394 -22.12 2.70 -15.98
C TYR A 394 -20.85 3.54 -16.07
N GLU A 395 -19.84 3.08 -16.82
CA GLU A 395 -18.64 3.88 -17.14
C GLU A 395 -19.03 5.19 -17.84
N ALA A 396 -19.95 5.17 -18.81
CA ALA A 396 -20.42 6.37 -19.49
C ALA A 396 -21.20 7.33 -18.57
N MET A 397 -22.03 6.81 -17.66
CA MET A 397 -22.72 7.59 -16.64
C MET A 397 -21.72 8.24 -15.66
N PHE A 398 -20.75 7.46 -15.21
CA PHE A 398 -19.68 7.89 -14.32
C PHE A 398 -18.79 8.95 -14.97
N ALA A 399 -18.42 8.76 -16.23
CA ALA A 399 -17.69 9.74 -17.03
C ALA A 399 -18.43 11.07 -17.06
N ARG A 400 -19.72 11.04 -17.39
CA ARG A 400 -20.56 12.23 -17.48
C ARG A 400 -20.76 12.91 -16.13
N LEU A 401 -20.76 12.15 -15.04
CA LEU A 401 -20.87 12.69 -13.70
C LEU A 401 -19.68 13.62 -13.37
N GLY A 402 -18.48 13.24 -13.81
CA GLY A 402 -17.25 14.03 -13.64
C GLY A 402 -17.04 15.14 -14.67
N GLY A 403 -18.00 15.43 -15.55
CA GLY A 403 -17.82 16.40 -16.65
C GLY A 403 -17.12 15.81 -17.89
N GLN A 404 -16.63 16.67 -18.79
CA GLN A 404 -15.96 16.23 -20.03
C GLN A 404 -14.44 15.99 -19.87
N ASP A 405 -13.93 15.99 -18.64
CA ASP A 405 -12.49 16.04 -18.34
C ASP A 405 -11.80 14.66 -18.33
N GLY A 406 -12.40 13.64 -18.96
CA GLY A 406 -11.79 12.31 -19.08
C GLY A 406 -11.87 11.42 -17.83
N ASN A 407 -12.59 11.85 -16.80
CA ASN A 407 -12.77 11.16 -15.52
C ASN A 407 -13.29 9.71 -15.66
N GLY A 408 -14.09 9.43 -16.69
CA GLY A 408 -14.69 8.10 -16.95
C GLY A 408 -13.71 6.94 -17.05
N ASN A 409 -12.50 7.21 -17.52
CA ASN A 409 -11.47 6.18 -17.71
C ASN A 409 -10.30 6.34 -16.75
N MET A 410 -10.28 7.38 -15.92
CA MET A 410 -9.09 7.75 -15.16
C MET A 410 -8.66 6.64 -14.19
N MET A 411 -9.63 6.06 -13.49
CA MET A 411 -9.41 4.98 -12.54
C MET A 411 -8.92 3.70 -13.23
N ARG A 412 -9.65 3.24 -14.26
CA ARG A 412 -9.28 2.08 -15.09
C ARG A 412 -7.91 2.26 -15.78
N ASN A 413 -7.62 3.44 -16.31
CA ASN A 413 -6.35 3.74 -16.99
C ASN A 413 -5.19 3.73 -16.01
N SER A 414 -5.33 4.37 -14.85
CA SER A 414 -4.27 4.41 -13.82
C SER A 414 -3.98 3.01 -13.28
N TYR A 415 -5.02 2.19 -13.08
CA TYR A 415 -4.85 0.77 -12.77
C TYR A 415 -4.06 0.03 -13.85
N THR A 416 -4.49 0.17 -15.11
CA THR A 416 -3.88 -0.52 -16.26
C THR A 416 -2.41 -0.12 -16.43
N ASP A 417 -2.11 1.15 -16.19
CA ASP A 417 -0.76 1.70 -16.22
C ASP A 417 0.16 1.05 -15.18
N VAL A 418 -0.35 0.69 -14.00
CA VAL A 418 0.43 -0.03 -12.98
C VAL A 418 0.60 -1.52 -13.29
N VAL A 419 -0.48 -2.19 -13.73
CA VAL A 419 -0.45 -3.67 -13.86
C VAL A 419 0.17 -4.18 -15.17
N ARG A 420 0.44 -3.31 -16.15
CA ARG A 420 1.06 -3.71 -17.43
C ARG A 420 2.42 -4.40 -17.23
N LYS A 421 2.78 -5.27 -18.18
CA LYS A 421 4.00 -6.11 -18.11
C LYS A 421 5.31 -5.32 -18.20
N ASP A 422 5.27 -4.11 -18.76
CA ASP A 422 6.44 -3.31 -19.08
C ASP A 422 6.85 -2.34 -17.94
N GLY A 423 6.35 -2.62 -16.73
CA GLY A 423 6.54 -1.81 -15.52
C GLY A 423 7.93 -1.85 -14.89
#